data_AF-A0A177K7Q4-F1
#
_entry.id   AF-A0A177K7Q4-F1
#
_cell.length_a   1.000
_cell.length_b   1.000
_cell.length_c   1.000
_cell.angle_alpha   90.00
_cell.angle_beta   90.00
_cell.angle_gamma   90.00
#
_symmetry.space_group_name_H-M   'P 1'
#
loop_
_entity.id
_entity.type
_entity.pdbx_description
1 polymer ?
#
loop_
_entity_poly.entity_id
_entity_poly.type
_entity_poly.pdbx_seq_one_letter_code
_entity_poly.pdbx_strand_id
1 'polypeptide(L)' 'MFVTAAGGSGWVPARHIEAGVVVAEYDTTELRATAGDVVEVVVDDVESGWAWCRDVRGQEGWIPHRALGSVG' A
#
# COMPACT_ATOMS: atom_id res chain seq x y z
N MET A 1 -0.62 -6.36 -8.11
CA MET A 1 -0.11 -6.11 -9.48
C MET A 1 0.00 -4.61 -9.72
N PHE A 2 0.90 -4.18 -10.60
CA PHE A 2 1.01 -2.77 -10.99
C PHE A 2 0.01 -2.48 -12.12
N VAL A 3 -0.82 -1.46 -11.95
CA VAL A 3 -1.87 -1.05 -12.89
C VAL A 3 -1.58 0.38 -13.35
N THR A 4 -1.81 0.67 -14.63
CA THR A 4 -1.81 2.02 -15.19
C THR A 4 -3.18 2.31 -15.76
N ALA A 5 -3.78 3.42 -15.35
CA ALA A 5 -5.05 3.96 -15.84
C ALA A 5 -4.84 5.39 -16.34
N ALA A 6 -5.86 5.97 -16.99
CA ALA A 6 -5.77 7.33 -17.54
C ALA A 6 -5.42 8.40 -16.48
N GLY A 7 -5.79 8.16 -15.22
CA GLY A 7 -5.54 9.08 -14.10
C GLY A 7 -4.25 8.82 -13.31
N GLY A 8 -3.46 7.79 -13.63
CA GLY A 8 -2.24 7.46 -12.88
C GLY A 8 -1.91 5.97 -12.87
N SER A 9 -0.91 5.60 -12.08
CA SER A 9 -0.46 4.22 -11.93
C SER A 9 -0.18 3.89 -10.47
N GLY A 10 -0.36 2.62 -10.09
CA GLY A 10 -0.08 2.16 -8.73
C GLY A 10 -0.26 0.66 -8.56
N TRP A 11 0.11 0.18 -7.38
CA TRP A 11 -0.14 -1.21 -6.99
C TRP A 11 -1.58 -1.41 -6.59
N VAL A 12 -2.20 -2.48 -7.08
CA VAL A 12 -3.55 -2.92 -6.69
C VAL A 12 -3.49 -4.43 -6.38
N PRO A 13 -4.12 -4.92 -5.30
CA PRO A 13 -4.26 -6.34 -5.08
C PRO A 13 -4.90 -7.02 -6.29
N ALA A 14 -4.32 -8.13 -6.76
CA ALA A 14 -4.80 -8.78 -7.98
C ALA A 14 -6.27 -9.22 -7.86
N ARG A 15 -6.72 -9.59 -6.66
CA ARG A 15 -8.10 -9.95 -6.32
C ARG A 15 -9.12 -8.80 -6.54
N HIS A 16 -8.68 -7.54 -6.66
CA HIS A 16 -9.56 -6.40 -6.95
C HIS A 16 -9.71 -6.15 -8.45
N ILE A 17 -9.06 -6.94 -9.31
CA ILE A 17 -9.13 -6.83 -10.77
C ILE A 17 -9.65 -8.13 -11.37
N GLU A 18 -10.78 -8.07 -12.06
CA GLU A 18 -11.35 -9.20 -12.79
C GLU A 18 -11.50 -8.82 -14.27
N ALA A 19 -10.86 -9.58 -15.17
CA ALA A 19 -10.90 -9.34 -16.62
C ALA A 19 -10.57 -7.87 -17.03
N GLY A 20 -9.69 -7.20 -16.28
CA GLY A 20 -9.31 -5.80 -16.54
C GLY A 20 -10.24 -4.75 -15.93
N VAL A 21 -11.23 -5.16 -15.13
CA VAL A 21 -12.18 -4.29 -14.45
C VAL A 21 -11.87 -4.25 -12.96
N VAL A 22 -11.89 -3.06 -12.36
CA VAL A 22 -11.81 -2.87 -10.90
C VAL A 22 -13.14 -3.30 -10.28
N VAL A 23 -13.12 -4.34 -9.44
CA VAL A 23 -14.32 -4.91 -8.81
C VAL A 23 -14.47 -4.55 -7.33
N ALA A 24 -13.45 -3.93 -6.74
CA ALA A 24 -13.47 -3.42 -5.37
C ALA A 24 -12.71 -2.09 -5.30
N GLU A 25 -13.20 -1.16 -4.48
CA GLU A 25 -12.49 0.08 -4.22
C GLU A 25 -11.12 -0.20 -3.60
N TYR A 26 -10.13 0.58 -4.02
CA TYR A 26 -8.78 0.49 -3.51
C TYR A 26 -8.10 1.85 -3.64
N ASP A 27 -7.34 2.22 -2.62
CA ASP A 27 -6.52 3.43 -2.63
C ASP A 27 -5.09 3.05 -3.05
N THR A 28 -4.54 3.62 -4.10
CA THR A 28 -3.17 3.30 -4.56
C THR A 28 -2.09 4.20 -3.96
N THR A 29 -2.43 5.04 -2.99
CA THR A 29 -1.50 6.00 -2.38
C THR A 29 -0.38 5.24 -1.67
N GLU A 30 0.87 5.47 -2.09
CA GLU A 30 2.05 4.96 -1.39
C GLU A 30 2.54 5.99 -0.37
N LEU A 31 2.94 5.51 0.82
CA LEU A 31 3.54 6.38 1.82
C LEU A 31 5.04 6.50 1.57
N ARG A 32 5.51 7.73 1.37
CA ARG A 32 6.95 8.00 1.27
C ARG A 32 7.59 7.84 2.65
N ALA A 33 8.36 6.78 2.83
CA ALA A 33 9.15 6.51 4.03
C ALA A 33 10.65 6.39 3.71
N THR A 34 11.47 6.68 4.71
CA THR A 34 12.92 6.48 4.73
C THR A 34 13.26 5.37 5.71
N ALA A 35 14.36 4.64 5.46
CA ALA A 35 14.83 3.63 6.40
C ALA A 35 15.05 4.25 7.79
N GLY A 36 14.44 3.67 8.81
CA GLY A 36 14.45 4.16 10.19
C GLY A 36 13.23 4.99 10.58
N ASP A 37 12.37 5.38 9.63
CA ASP A 37 11.09 6.01 9.96
C ASP A 37 10.19 5.01 10.69
N VAL A 38 9.55 5.47 11.78
CA VAL A 38 8.58 4.69 12.54
C VAL A 38 7.19 5.02 12.01
N VAL A 39 6.42 3.98 11.73
CA VAL A 39 5.04 4.08 11.24
C VAL A 39 4.10 3.20 12.07
N GLU A 40 2.85 3.62 12.17
CA GLU A 40 1.76 2.80 12.68
C GLU A 40 1.19 1.98 11.52
N VAL A 41 1.01 0.66 11.70
CA VAL A 41 0.27 -0.18 10.76
C VAL A 41 -1.22 -0.05 11.09
N VAL A 42 -1.98 0.58 10.19
CA VAL A 42 -3.42 0.81 10.34
C VAL A 42 -4.22 -0.34 9.72
N VAL A 43 -3.78 -0.85 8.57
CA VAL A 43 -4.33 -2.04 7.91
C VAL A 43 -3.19 -2.92 7.45
N ASP A 44 -3.29 -4.22 7.70
CA ASP A 44 -2.33 -5.21 7.21
C ASP A 44 -2.99 -6.12 6.16
N ASP A 45 -2.57 -6.00 4.89
CA ASP A 45 -3.04 -6.81 3.77
C ASP A 45 -1.95 -7.80 3.37
N VAL A 46 -1.83 -8.86 4.17
CA VAL A 46 -0.86 -9.94 4.01
C VAL A 46 -0.97 -10.66 2.66
N GLU A 47 -2.19 -10.79 2.13
CA GLU A 47 -2.40 -11.44 0.84
C GLU A 47 -1.76 -10.63 -0.30
N SER A 48 -1.82 -9.30 -0.23
CA SER A 48 -1.17 -8.43 -1.21
C SER A 48 0.33 -8.24 -0.93
N GLY A 49 0.78 -8.45 0.31
CA GLY A 49 2.13 -8.16 0.77
C GLY A 49 2.39 -6.68 1.09
N TRP A 50 1.35 -5.94 1.48
CA TRP A 50 1.40 -4.50 1.79
C TRP A 50 0.64 -4.18 3.08
N ALA A 51 1.06 -3.10 3.73
CA ALA A 51 0.37 -2.54 4.87
C ALA A 51 0.05 -1.06 4.62
N TRP A 52 -1.15 -0.62 5.01
CA TRP A 52 -1.50 0.79 5.05
C TRP A 52 -0.96 1.35 6.34
N CYS A 53 -0.03 2.29 6.20
CA CYS A 53 0.71 2.85 7.32
C CYS A 53 0.36 4.31 7.52
N ARG A 54 0.51 4.79 8.75
CA ARG A 54 0.46 6.21 9.12
C ARG A 54 1.79 6.64 9.72
N ASP A 55 2.38 7.73 9.22
CA ASP A 55 3.60 8.30 9.79
C ASP A 55 3.33 9.22 10.98
N VAL A 56 4.40 9.69 11.64
CA VAL A 56 4.34 10.61 12.78
C VAL A 56 3.77 11.99 12.44
N ARG A 57 3.62 12.32 11.14
CA ARG A 57 3.04 13.57 10.63
C ARG A 57 1.56 13.40 10.27
N GLY A 58 1.01 12.19 10.44
CA GLY A 58 -0.36 11.84 10.09
C GLY A 58 -0.58 11.57 8.61
N GLN A 59 0.48 11.43 7.81
CA GLN A 59 0.36 11.05 6.41
C GLN A 59 0.14 9.55 6.31
N GLU A 60 -0.72 9.12 5.37
CA GLU A 60 -1.09 7.73 5.20
C GLU A 60 -0.80 7.22 3.79
N GLY A 61 -0.55 5.92 3.68
CA GLY A 61 -0.33 5.24 2.41
C GLY A 61 0.22 3.84 2.57
N TRP A 62 0.24 3.08 1.47
CA TRP A 62 0.77 1.73 1.43
C TRP A 62 2.30 1.71 1.49
N ILE A 63 2.83 0.79 2.31
CA ILE A 63 4.24 0.40 2.36
C ILE A 63 4.31 -1.12 2.12
N PRO A 64 5.20 -1.59 1.23
CA PRO A 64 5.32 -3.03 0.98
C PRO A 64 5.97 -3.71 2.19
N HIS A 65 5.50 -4.90 2.57
CA HIS A 65 6.01 -5.63 3.73
C HIS A 65 7.53 -5.81 3.74
N ARG A 66 8.14 -6.01 2.57
CA ARG A 66 9.60 -6.12 2.43
C ARG A 66 10.38 -4.88 2.88
N ALA A 67 9.72 -3.73 3.01
CA ALA A 67 10.31 -2.49 3.50
C ALA A 67 10.04 -2.26 5.01
N LEU A 68 9.16 -3.06 5.62
CA LEU A 68 8.86 -3.00 7.04
C LEU A 68 9.76 -3.98 7.80
N GLY A 69 10.20 -3.55 8.97
CA GLY A 69 10.90 -4.39 9.95
C GLY A 69 10.25 -4.23 11.32
N SER A 70 10.49 -5.19 12.22
CA SER A 70 10.11 -5.01 13.63
C SER A 70 11.13 -4.10 14.30
N VAL A 71 10.64 -3.17 15.12
CA VAL A 71 11.49 -2.53 16.12
C VAL A 71 11.75 -3.58 17.21
N GLY A 72 13.01 -3.77 17.57
CA GLY A 72 13.43 -4.69 18.64
C GLY A 72 13.35 -4.06 20.02
#